data_AF-A0A0R1RED4-F1
#
_entry.id   AF-A0A0R1RED4-F1
#
_cell.length_a   1.000
_cell.length_b   1.000
_cell.length_c   1.000
_cell.angle_alpha   90.00
_cell.angle_beta   90.00
_cell.angle_gamma   90.00
#
_symmetry.space_group_name_H-M   'P 1'
#
loop_
_entity.id
_entity.type
_entity.pdbx_description
1 polymer ?
#
loop_
_entity_poly.entity_id
_entity_poly.type
_entity_poly.pdbx_seq_one_letter_code
_entity_poly.pdbx_strand_id
1 'polypeptide(L)'
;MISGEQAFGVMHMPRVHMCQQALCHAIIPFEQRYCDKHVELHKPFQSVTKKDKQQTDKYYNRFERDQEANAFYHSSSWVKVSNYVKNRDYYSDAITGAVIPDGELIVDHIVPRRYLSRDEALDTDNLWCLSRAHHNIKTKLEQSIESKPNGINKLKHMKQSWWQKAIEERIKKNE
;
A
#
# COMPACT_ATOMS: atom_id res chain seq x y z
N MET A 1 -0.16 -67.64 48.72
CA MET A 1 -0.08 -66.22 48.32
C MET A 1 1.13 -66.04 47.43
N ILE A 2 0.98 -66.22 46.12
CA ILE A 2 2.00 -65.83 45.13
C ILE A 2 1.23 -65.37 43.89
N SER A 3 1.09 -64.06 43.75
CA SER A 3 0.64 -63.42 42.51
C SER A 3 1.58 -62.25 42.27
N GLY A 4 2.65 -62.53 41.53
CA GLY A 4 3.56 -61.52 40.99
C GLY A 4 3.16 -61.22 39.56
N GLU A 5 2.37 -60.18 39.36
CA GLU A 5 2.03 -59.64 38.04
C GLU A 5 3.14 -58.67 37.61
N GLN A 6 3.98 -59.09 36.67
CA GLN A 6 4.92 -58.20 35.99
C GLN A 6 4.17 -57.49 34.85
N ALA A 7 3.83 -56.21 35.05
CA ALA A 7 3.33 -55.35 34.00
C ALA A 7 4.48 -54.94 33.07
N PHE A 8 4.51 -55.50 31.85
CA PHE A 8 5.35 -55.00 30.75
C PHE A 8 4.80 -53.65 30.27
N GLY A 9 5.47 -52.56 30.66
CA GLY A 9 5.22 -51.23 30.11
C GLY A 9 5.72 -51.13 28.67
N VAL A 10 4.82 -50.92 27.72
CA VAL A 10 5.17 -50.65 26.32
C VAL A 10 5.83 -49.27 26.24
N MET A 11 7.12 -49.22 25.90
CA MET A 11 7.82 -47.97 25.63
C MET A 11 7.26 -47.32 24.38
N HIS A 12 6.50 -46.22 24.53
CA HIS A 12 6.05 -45.40 23.42
C HIS A 12 7.28 -44.77 22.74
N MET A 13 7.65 -45.26 21.56
CA MET A 13 8.72 -44.64 20.77
C MET A 13 8.23 -43.27 20.26
N PRO A 14 8.88 -42.15 20.65
CA PRO A 14 8.47 -40.84 20.18
C PRO A 14 8.70 -40.76 18.67
N ARG A 15 7.66 -40.40 17.92
CA ARG A 15 7.79 -40.12 16.50
C ARG A 15 8.64 -38.86 16.35
N VAL A 16 9.68 -38.94 15.53
CA VAL A 16 10.60 -37.84 15.25
C VAL A 16 10.78 -37.70 13.74
N HIS A 17 11.14 -36.49 13.30
CA HIS A 17 11.46 -36.21 11.89
C HIS A 17 12.54 -35.12 11.81
N MET A 18 13.05 -34.85 10.62
CA MET A 18 14.05 -33.80 10.42
C MET A 18 13.39 -32.42 10.34
N CYS A 19 14.07 -31.42 10.88
CA CYS A 19 13.73 -30.00 10.71
C CYS A 19 13.45 -29.67 9.24
N GLN A 20 12.38 -28.90 8.98
CA GLN A 20 11.97 -28.56 7.61
C GLN A 20 12.77 -27.39 6.99
N GLN A 21 13.77 -26.84 7.69
CA GLN A 21 14.66 -25.84 7.11
C GLN A 21 15.61 -26.51 6.11
N ALA A 22 15.74 -25.92 4.92
CA ALA A 22 16.69 -26.38 3.92
C ALA A 22 18.10 -26.52 4.52
N LEU A 23 18.74 -27.67 4.28
CA LEU A 23 20.08 -28.03 4.78
C LEU A 23 20.19 -28.17 6.31
N CYS A 24 19.08 -28.26 7.04
CA CYS A 24 19.07 -28.59 8.47
C CYS A 24 18.69 -30.06 8.69
N HIS A 25 19.59 -30.83 9.30
CA HIS A 25 19.35 -32.26 9.61
C HIS A 25 19.06 -32.51 11.10
N ALA A 26 18.64 -31.48 11.85
CA ALA A 26 18.30 -31.65 13.25
C ALA A 26 17.06 -32.56 13.40
N ILE A 27 17.17 -33.60 14.23
CA ILE A 27 16.04 -34.47 14.56
C ILE A 27 15.19 -33.80 15.63
N ILE A 28 13.90 -33.63 15.35
CA ILE A 28 12.94 -32.96 16.21
C ILE A 28 11.72 -33.84 16.47
N PRO A 29 10.99 -33.63 17.59
CA PRO A 29 9.70 -34.27 17.82
C PRO A 29 8.74 -34.05 16.65
N PHE A 30 7.89 -35.04 16.36
CA PHE A 30 6.89 -34.96 15.28
C PHE A 30 5.96 -33.75 15.39
N GLU A 31 5.74 -33.25 16.61
CA GLU A 31 4.89 -32.10 16.90
C GLU A 31 5.50 -30.75 16.46
N GLN A 32 6.82 -30.70 16.27
CA GLN A 32 7.55 -29.48 15.89
C GLN A 32 7.88 -29.52 14.40
N ARG A 33 7.82 -28.38 13.69
CA ARG A 33 8.24 -28.32 12.27
C ARG A 33 9.69 -27.89 12.06
N TYR A 34 10.21 -27.11 13.00
CA TYR A 34 11.55 -26.53 12.96
C TYR A 34 12.21 -26.70 14.32
N CYS A 35 13.54 -26.86 14.35
CA CYS A 35 14.29 -26.88 15.60
C CYS A 35 14.36 -25.47 16.22
N ASP A 36 14.83 -25.38 17.48
CA ASP A 36 14.94 -24.11 18.21
C ASP A 36 15.75 -23.03 17.46
N LYS A 37 16.70 -23.44 16.62
CA LYS A 37 17.47 -22.51 15.76
C LYS A 37 16.64 -21.89 14.64
N HIS A 38 15.62 -22.58 14.16
CA HIS A 38 14.83 -22.20 12.99
C HIS A 38 13.37 -21.83 13.31
N VAL A 39 12.91 -22.09 14.55
CA VAL A 39 11.57 -21.70 14.99
C VAL A 39 11.36 -20.18 14.91
N GLU A 40 12.40 -19.40 15.16
CA GLU A 40 12.33 -17.93 15.10
C GLU A 40 12.29 -17.39 13.67
N LEU A 41 12.92 -18.09 12.73
CA LEU A 41 12.97 -17.73 11.31
C LEU A 41 11.62 -17.97 10.61
N HIS A 42 10.83 -18.89 11.13
CA HIS A 42 9.52 -19.30 10.58
C HIS A 42 8.38 -19.01 11.54
N LYS A 43 8.51 -18.00 12.41
CA LYS A 43 7.37 -17.49 13.18
C LYS A 43 6.21 -17.28 12.21
N PRO A 44 5.03 -17.85 12.48
CA PRO A 44 3.91 -17.74 11.57
C PRO A 44 3.64 -16.27 11.32
N PHE A 45 3.59 -15.88 10.04
CA PHE A 45 3.12 -14.57 9.64
C PHE A 45 1.76 -14.37 10.30
N GLN A 46 1.65 -13.47 11.27
CA GLN A 46 0.37 -13.22 11.93
C GLN A 46 -0.60 -12.74 10.84
N SER A 47 -1.58 -13.57 10.50
CA SER A 47 -2.61 -13.19 9.55
C SER A 47 -3.42 -12.08 10.20
N VAL A 48 -3.22 -10.85 9.74
CA VAL A 48 -3.98 -9.68 10.21
C VAL A 48 -5.45 -9.96 9.94
N THR A 49 -6.25 -10.11 11.01
CA THR A 49 -7.67 -10.42 10.85
C THR A 49 -8.41 -9.20 10.29
N LYS A 50 -9.61 -9.40 9.75
CA LYS A 50 -10.47 -8.29 9.28
C LYS A 50 -10.77 -7.28 10.39
N LYS A 51 -10.85 -7.75 11.64
CA LYS A 51 -11.06 -6.90 12.83
C LYS A 51 -9.81 -6.08 13.14
N ASP A 52 -8.63 -6.69 13.06
CA ASP A 52 -7.36 -5.99 13.26
C ASP A 52 -7.20 -4.89 12.20
N LYS A 53 -7.41 -5.21 10.91
CA LYS A 53 -7.43 -4.20 9.83
C LYS A 53 -8.41 -3.07 10.11
N GLN A 54 -9.65 -3.37 10.49
CA GLN A 54 -10.63 -2.33 10.84
C GLN A 54 -10.21 -1.46 12.03
N GLN A 55 -9.56 -2.04 13.05
CA GLN A 55 -9.04 -1.27 14.18
C GLN A 55 -7.86 -0.39 13.75
N THR A 56 -6.94 -0.91 12.95
CA THR A 56 -5.82 -0.14 12.40
C THR A 56 -6.33 0.99 11.50
N ASP A 57 -7.29 0.72 10.62
CA ASP A 57 -7.91 1.72 9.75
C ASP A 57 -8.66 2.78 10.55
N LYS A 58 -9.40 2.40 11.62
CA LYS A 58 -10.07 3.35 12.52
C LYS A 58 -9.06 4.22 13.27
N TYR A 59 -7.98 3.64 13.76
CA TYR A 59 -6.90 4.35 14.44
C TYR A 59 -6.22 5.33 13.48
N TYR A 60 -5.84 4.86 12.29
CA TYR A 60 -5.26 5.68 11.23
C TYR A 60 -6.19 6.83 10.83
N ASN A 61 -7.48 6.54 10.56
CA ASN A 61 -8.47 7.56 10.22
C ASN A 61 -8.68 8.61 11.34
N ARG A 62 -8.46 8.24 12.60
CA ARG A 62 -8.70 9.11 13.76
C ARG A 62 -7.48 9.96 14.13
N PHE A 63 -6.28 9.41 14.03
CA PHE A 63 -5.06 10.00 14.59
C PHE A 63 -4.02 10.40 13.54
N GLU A 64 -4.00 9.74 12.38
CA GLU A 64 -2.97 9.92 11.35
C GLU A 64 -3.51 10.59 10.08
N ARG A 65 -4.80 10.38 9.78
CA ARG A 65 -5.42 10.93 8.58
C ARG A 65 -5.71 12.41 8.79
N ASP A 66 -5.17 13.22 7.90
CA ASP A 66 -5.50 14.63 7.79
C ASP A 66 -7.02 14.79 7.59
N GLN A 67 -7.73 15.15 8.66
CA GLN A 67 -9.18 15.27 8.67
C GLN A 67 -9.65 16.37 7.71
N GLU A 68 -8.82 17.40 7.51
CA GLU A 68 -9.10 18.49 6.59
C GLU A 68 -9.01 18.02 5.14
N ALA A 69 -7.99 17.21 4.80
CA ALA A 69 -7.90 16.57 3.49
C ALA A 69 -9.09 15.65 3.22
N ASN A 70 -9.50 14.85 4.21
CA ASN A 70 -10.64 13.96 4.05
C ASN A 70 -11.95 14.73 3.84
N ALA A 71 -12.18 15.78 4.62
CA ALA A 71 -13.35 16.66 4.46
C ALA A 71 -13.35 17.36 3.10
N PHE A 72 -12.19 17.75 2.57
CA PHE A 72 -12.07 18.35 1.24
C PHE A 72 -12.57 17.40 0.14
N TYR A 73 -12.07 16.16 0.10
CA TYR A 73 -12.46 15.19 -0.95
C TYR A 73 -13.91 14.72 -0.83
N HIS A 74 -14.53 14.88 0.33
CA HIS A 74 -15.97 14.62 0.53
C HIS A 74 -16.85 15.87 0.37
N SER A 75 -16.25 17.04 0.07
CA SER A 75 -17.00 18.28 -0.09
C SER A 75 -17.79 18.32 -1.41
N SER A 76 -18.96 18.95 -1.40
CA SER A 76 -19.78 19.14 -2.60
C SER A 76 -19.08 19.99 -3.67
N SER A 77 -18.25 20.94 -3.25
CA SER A 77 -17.39 21.75 -4.12
C SER A 77 -16.41 20.88 -4.91
N TRP A 78 -15.71 19.95 -4.23
CA TRP A 78 -14.78 19.04 -4.89
C TRP A 78 -15.51 18.11 -5.88
N VAL A 79 -16.64 17.55 -5.49
CA VAL A 79 -17.43 16.66 -6.38
C VAL A 79 -17.81 17.40 -7.67
N LYS A 80 -18.27 18.65 -7.58
CA LYS A 80 -18.61 19.46 -8.76
C LYS A 80 -17.40 19.76 -9.63
N VAL A 81 -16.30 20.22 -9.04
CA VAL A 81 -15.06 20.54 -9.77
C VAL A 81 -14.45 19.29 -10.41
N SER A 82 -14.41 18.17 -9.70
CA SER A 82 -13.91 16.89 -10.21
C SER A 82 -14.73 16.42 -11.41
N ASN A 83 -16.06 16.47 -11.33
CA ASN A 83 -16.93 16.13 -12.45
C ASN A 83 -16.73 17.08 -13.64
N TYR A 84 -16.57 18.38 -13.40
CA TYR A 84 -16.24 19.34 -14.46
C TYR A 84 -14.92 18.98 -15.16
N VAL A 85 -13.84 18.73 -14.40
CA VAL A 85 -12.53 18.38 -14.95
C VAL A 85 -12.59 17.08 -15.76
N LYS A 86 -13.27 16.05 -15.25
CA LYS A 86 -13.48 14.79 -16.01
C LYS A 86 -14.18 15.02 -17.35
N ASN A 87 -15.20 15.89 -17.38
CA ASN A 87 -15.90 16.22 -18.62
C ASN A 87 -15.03 17.08 -19.57
N ARG A 88 -14.31 18.08 -19.02
CA ARG A 88 -13.37 18.93 -19.77
C ARG A 88 -12.32 18.09 -20.49
N ASP A 89 -11.80 17.08 -19.80
CA ASP A 89 -10.72 16.21 -20.29
C ASP A 89 -11.26 14.95 -21.00
N TYR A 90 -12.55 14.91 -21.33
CA TYR A 90 -13.21 13.79 -22.03
C TYR A 90 -12.94 12.42 -21.39
N TYR A 91 -12.89 12.37 -20.06
CA TYR A 91 -12.55 11.17 -19.30
C TYR A 91 -11.21 10.53 -19.72
N SER A 92 -10.28 11.32 -20.25
CA SER A 92 -9.03 10.80 -20.82
C SER A 92 -7.87 10.91 -19.83
N ASP A 93 -7.01 9.90 -19.85
CA ASP A 93 -5.74 9.93 -19.11
C ASP A 93 -4.78 10.95 -19.72
N ALA A 94 -4.24 11.85 -18.90
CA ALA A 94 -3.39 12.96 -19.38
C ALA A 94 -1.99 12.53 -19.84
N ILE A 95 -1.61 11.26 -19.67
CA ILE A 95 -0.34 10.69 -20.13
C ILE A 95 -0.53 9.99 -21.48
N THR A 96 -1.52 9.10 -21.58
CA THR A 96 -1.73 8.28 -22.80
C THR A 96 -2.82 8.80 -23.72
N GLY A 97 -3.69 9.69 -23.24
CA GLY A 97 -4.89 10.14 -23.96
C GLY A 97 -6.00 9.08 -24.05
N ALA A 98 -5.84 7.93 -23.38
CA ALA A 98 -6.84 6.87 -23.41
C ALA A 98 -8.07 7.26 -22.57
N VAL A 99 -9.28 6.97 -23.06
CA VAL A 99 -10.51 7.15 -22.30
C VAL A 99 -10.59 6.11 -21.19
N ILE A 100 -10.77 6.56 -19.95
CA ILE A 100 -10.79 5.74 -18.74
C ILE A 100 -12.19 5.73 -18.13
N PRO A 101 -12.72 4.56 -17.70
CA PRO A 101 -13.98 4.50 -16.97
C PRO A 101 -13.95 5.34 -15.68
N ASP A 102 -15.09 5.94 -15.34
CA ASP A 102 -15.20 6.90 -14.22
C ASP A 102 -14.67 6.38 -12.87
N GLY A 103 -14.86 5.09 -12.58
CA GLY A 103 -14.40 4.45 -11.34
C GLY A 103 -12.89 4.18 -11.27
N GLU A 104 -12.17 4.35 -12.39
CA GLU A 104 -10.73 4.15 -12.51
C GLU A 104 -9.98 5.45 -12.77
N LEU A 105 -10.69 6.48 -13.26
CA LEU A 105 -10.16 7.81 -13.51
C LEU A 105 -10.10 8.64 -12.23
N ILE A 106 -8.91 9.16 -11.96
CA ILE A 106 -8.61 9.98 -10.80
C ILE A 106 -8.38 11.41 -11.28
N VAL A 107 -9.09 12.37 -10.67
CA VAL A 107 -8.74 13.79 -10.79
C VAL A 107 -7.70 14.10 -9.72
N ASP A 108 -6.51 14.48 -10.16
CA ASP A 108 -5.35 14.72 -9.31
C ASP A 108 -4.92 16.19 -9.38
N HIS A 109 -4.14 16.64 -8.41
CA HIS A 109 -3.57 17.99 -8.41
C HIS A 109 -2.17 18.01 -9.01
N ILE A 110 -1.86 18.94 -9.91
CA ILE A 110 -0.52 19.10 -10.50
C ILE A 110 0.48 19.55 -9.43
N VAL A 111 0.14 20.59 -8.67
CA VAL A 111 0.77 20.96 -7.40
C VAL A 111 -0.01 20.29 -6.27
N PRO A 112 0.62 19.51 -5.39
CA PRO A 112 -0.12 18.71 -4.40
C PRO A 112 -1.01 19.53 -3.46
N ARG A 113 -2.24 19.07 -3.22
CA ARG A 113 -3.24 19.71 -2.33
C ARG A 113 -2.70 20.15 -0.98
N ARG A 114 -1.78 19.37 -0.39
CA ARG A 114 -1.14 19.65 0.92
C ARG A 114 -0.34 20.95 0.97
N TYR A 115 -0.08 21.58 -0.17
CA TYR A 115 0.65 22.85 -0.27
C TYR A 115 -0.21 24.02 -0.75
N LEU A 116 -1.52 23.81 -0.88
CA LEU A 116 -2.47 24.77 -1.42
C LEU A 116 -3.44 25.23 -0.34
N SER A 117 -3.92 26.45 -0.48
CA SER A 117 -5.14 26.88 0.21
C SER A 117 -6.37 26.13 -0.34
N ARG A 118 -7.50 26.25 0.37
CA ARG A 118 -8.76 25.60 -0.03
C ARG A 118 -9.27 26.08 -1.40
N ASP A 119 -9.08 27.37 -1.71
CA ASP A 119 -9.53 27.96 -2.97
C ASP A 119 -8.62 27.56 -4.13
N GLU A 120 -7.30 27.60 -3.94
CA GLU A 120 -6.33 27.10 -4.92
C GLU A 120 -6.49 25.60 -5.18
N ALA A 121 -6.92 24.81 -4.20
CA ALA A 121 -7.18 23.39 -4.37
C ALA A 121 -8.41 23.09 -5.26
N LEU A 122 -9.28 24.08 -5.52
CA LEU A 122 -10.41 24.00 -6.44
C LEU A 122 -10.12 24.64 -7.81
N ASP A 123 -8.93 25.20 -8.00
CA ASP A 123 -8.50 25.74 -9.29
C ASP A 123 -8.38 24.63 -10.33
N THR A 124 -9.19 24.71 -11.38
CA THR A 124 -9.24 23.70 -12.44
C THR A 124 -7.96 23.64 -13.26
N ASP A 125 -7.17 24.71 -13.30
CA ASP A 125 -5.89 24.73 -14.04
C ASP A 125 -4.80 23.94 -13.32
N ASN A 126 -4.98 23.70 -12.02
CA ASN A 126 -4.12 22.83 -11.23
C ASN A 126 -4.63 21.37 -11.19
N LEU A 127 -5.66 21.03 -11.96
CA LEU A 127 -6.28 19.70 -11.95
C LEU A 127 -6.17 19.02 -13.31
N TRP A 128 -5.94 17.71 -13.27
CA TRP A 128 -5.83 16.85 -14.45
C TRP A 128 -6.29 15.42 -14.16
N CYS A 129 -6.67 14.70 -15.22
CA CYS A 129 -7.15 13.33 -15.16
C CYS A 129 -6.02 12.30 -15.36
N LEU A 130 -5.94 11.32 -14.46
CA LEU A 130 -4.98 10.21 -14.53
C LEU A 130 -5.67 8.88 -14.27
N SER A 131 -5.23 7.83 -14.95
CA SER A 131 -5.49 6.45 -14.55
C SER A 131 -4.85 6.16 -13.20
N ARG A 132 -5.39 5.15 -12.50
CA ARG A 132 -4.84 4.71 -11.20
C ARG A 132 -3.36 4.35 -11.26
N ALA A 133 -2.90 3.76 -12.36
CA ALA A 133 -1.49 3.40 -12.54
C ALA A 133 -0.58 4.64 -12.60
N HIS A 134 -0.92 5.62 -13.44
CA HIS A 134 -0.12 6.84 -13.58
C HIS A 134 -0.17 7.72 -12.33
N HIS A 135 -1.33 7.82 -11.68
CA HIS A 135 -1.46 8.49 -10.39
C HIS A 135 -0.50 7.87 -9.35
N ASN A 136 -0.43 6.54 -9.25
CA ASN A 136 0.47 5.87 -8.31
C ASN A 136 1.95 6.15 -8.62
N ILE A 137 2.32 6.26 -9.90
CA ILE A 137 3.68 6.65 -10.30
C ILE A 137 3.97 8.08 -9.84
N LYS A 138 3.04 9.01 -10.08
CA LYS A 138 3.15 10.40 -9.62
C LYS A 138 3.31 10.49 -8.11
N THR A 139 2.48 9.82 -7.33
CA THR A 139 2.58 9.82 -5.86
C THR A 139 3.98 9.39 -5.38
N LYS A 140 4.56 8.35 -5.98
CA LYS A 140 5.92 7.89 -5.65
C LYS A 140 6.99 8.92 -6.03
N LEU A 141 6.83 9.57 -7.19
CA LEU A 141 7.74 10.64 -7.62
C LEU A 141 7.65 11.85 -6.70
N GLU A 142 6.45 12.28 -6.31
CA GLU A 142 6.25 13.36 -5.34
C GLU A 142 6.98 13.07 -4.03
N GLN A 143 6.78 11.88 -3.45
CA GLN A 143 7.47 11.48 -2.21
C GLN A 143 8.99 11.52 -2.36
N SER A 144 9.51 11.07 -3.51
CA SER A 144 10.94 11.12 -3.81
C SER A 144 11.49 12.53 -4.03
N ILE A 145 10.67 13.46 -4.53
CA ILE A 145 11.07 14.86 -4.72
C ILE A 145 11.00 15.60 -3.39
N GLU A 146 9.93 15.41 -2.63
CA GLU A 146 9.68 16.02 -1.33
C GLU A 146 10.79 15.70 -0.32
N SER A 147 11.32 14.47 -0.33
CA SER A 147 12.41 14.06 0.55
C SER A 147 13.77 14.69 0.24
N LYS A 148 13.92 15.36 -0.92
CA LYS A 148 15.18 16.01 -1.33
C LYS A 148 15.25 17.45 -0.82
N PRO A 149 16.46 18.03 -0.70
CA PRO A 149 16.62 19.45 -0.41
C PRO A 149 15.84 20.34 -1.39
N ASN A 150 15.10 21.30 -0.86
CA ASN A 150 14.20 22.19 -1.61
C ASN A 150 13.10 21.46 -2.40
N GLY A 151 12.75 20.22 -2.02
CA GLY A 151 11.75 19.39 -2.68
C GLY A 151 10.36 20.04 -2.74
N ILE A 152 9.90 20.60 -1.62
CA ILE A 152 8.58 21.26 -1.51
C ILE A 152 8.48 22.44 -2.49
N ASN A 153 9.51 23.32 -2.53
CA ASN A 153 9.52 24.45 -3.45
C ASN A 153 9.54 24.01 -4.92
N LYS A 154 10.24 22.91 -5.24
CA LYS A 154 10.18 22.33 -6.59
C LYS A 154 8.76 21.90 -6.93
N LEU A 155 8.10 21.15 -6.06
CA LEU A 155 6.73 20.67 -6.27
C LEU A 155 5.72 21.80 -6.50
N LYS A 156 5.85 22.92 -5.76
CA LYS A 156 5.01 24.12 -5.92
C LYS A 156 5.10 24.78 -7.30
N HIS A 157 6.17 24.53 -8.04
CA HIS A 157 6.42 25.15 -9.35
C HIS A 157 6.51 24.12 -10.49
N MET A 158 6.15 22.86 -10.23
CA MET A 158 6.12 21.85 -11.28
C MET A 158 4.93 22.08 -12.21
N LYS A 159 5.19 21.92 -13.50
CA LYS A 159 4.18 22.03 -14.56
C LYS A 159 3.71 20.65 -14.98
N GLN A 160 2.48 20.57 -15.49
CA GLN A 160 1.91 19.35 -16.06
C GLN A 160 2.84 18.67 -17.07
N SER A 161 3.45 19.44 -17.98
CA SER A 161 4.36 18.91 -19.01
C SER A 161 5.62 18.25 -18.45
N TRP A 162 6.08 18.67 -17.28
CA TRP A 162 7.18 18.00 -16.59
C TRP A 162 6.73 16.65 -16.02
N TRP A 163 5.53 16.61 -15.41
CA TRP A 163 4.97 15.37 -14.88
C TRP A 163 4.71 14.33 -15.96
N GLN A 164 4.17 14.74 -17.11
CA GLN A 164 3.98 13.86 -18.27
C GLN A 164 5.27 13.12 -18.62
N LYS A 165 6.35 13.88 -18.85
CA LYS A 165 7.67 13.33 -19.17
C LYS A 165 8.20 12.41 -18.06
N ALA A 166 8.14 12.85 -16.81
CA ALA A 166 8.66 12.08 -15.68
C ALA A 166 7.92 10.74 -15.48
N ILE A 167 6.60 10.72 -15.69
CA ILE A 167 5.79 9.51 -15.60
C ILE A 167 6.08 8.59 -16.78
N GLU A 168 6.10 9.11 -18.01
CA GLU A 168 6.45 8.35 -19.22
C GLU A 168 7.83 7.68 -19.11
N GLU A 169 8.84 8.41 -18.63
CA GLU A 169 10.18 7.85 -18.39
C GLU A 169 10.16 6.71 -17.36
N ARG A 170 9.28 6.78 -16.36
CA ARG A 170 9.17 5.75 -15.33
C ARG A 170 8.47 4.50 -15.87
N ILE A 171 7.50 4.66 -16.76
CA ILE A 171 6.83 3.56 -17.46
C ILE A 171 7.86 2.79 -18.31
N LYS A 172 8.61 3.49 -19.17
CA LYS A 172 9.64 2.89 -20.05
C LYS A 172 10.74 2.13 -19.30
N LYS A 173 11.03 2.49 -18.05
CA LYS A 173 12.04 1.80 -17.21
C LYS A 173 11.52 0.51 -16.58
N ASN A 174 10.20 0.31 -16.55
CA ASN A 174 9.56 -0.86 -15.95
C ASN A 174 9.05 -1.87 -17.01
N GLU A 175 9.17 -1.53 -18.29
CA GLU A 175 8.99 -2.42 -19.44
C GLU A 175 10.28 -3.17 -19.75
#